data_AF-A0A809T2S7-F1
#
_entry.id   AF-A0A809T2S7-F1
#
_cell.length_a   1.000
_cell.length_b   1.000
_cell.length_c   1.000
_cell.angle_alpha   90.00
_cell.angle_beta   90.00
_cell.angle_gamma   90.00
#
_symmetry.space_group_name_H-M   'P 1'
#
loop_
_entity.id
_entity.type
_entity.pdbx_description
1 polymer ?
#
loop_
_entity_poly.entity_id
_entity_poly.type
_entity_poly.pdbx_seq_one_letter_code
_entity_poly.pdbx_strand_id
1 'polypeptide(L)'
;MNKAYDMLPDAIRDFVFDKTATTQLGQAVFSSAVQNFMLALNIVGWIYTAYQITKMLLEMLLACDQKEMEASIHKNQGACFVIDTDRCVKYLNVGFTKKCIKKATDMCCYNSLLSRVIMQQAYPQLGINPVESGCVGLTISQVQQLDWDKIDMTEYIESAVVAGEVPDEYAAFTESSVANMGPYKNNEAQLSSERTLESMGVVSI
;
A
#
# COMPACT_ATOMS: atom_id res chain seq x y z
N MET A 1 -11.44 29.55 3.82
CA MET A 1 -12.29 29.71 2.62
C MET A 1 -11.48 29.67 1.31
N ASN A 2 -10.21 29.23 1.32
CA ASN A 2 -9.30 29.44 0.18
C ASN A 2 -9.19 28.23 -0.77
N LYS A 3 -9.64 27.03 -0.37
CA LYS A 3 -9.53 25.81 -1.20
C LYS A 3 -10.58 25.69 -2.31
N ALA A 4 -11.71 26.39 -2.20
CA ALA A 4 -12.72 26.42 -3.26
C ALA A 4 -12.30 27.31 -4.45
N TYR A 5 -11.35 28.21 -4.23
CA TYR A 5 -10.91 29.22 -5.19
C TYR A 5 -10.01 28.63 -6.29
N ASP A 6 -9.23 27.61 -5.96
CA ASP A 6 -8.26 26.97 -6.87
C ASP A 6 -8.89 25.88 -7.75
N MET A 7 -10.16 25.53 -7.52
CA MET A 7 -10.90 24.59 -8.38
C MET A 7 -11.62 25.29 -9.54
N LEU A 8 -11.58 26.63 -9.58
CA LEU A 8 -12.13 27.40 -10.68
C LEU A 8 -11.04 27.63 -11.73
N PRO A 9 -11.33 27.44 -13.04
CA PRO A 9 -10.40 27.82 -14.10
C PRO A 9 -9.99 29.29 -13.96
N ASP A 10 -8.71 29.61 -14.15
CA ASP A 10 -8.17 30.97 -13.94
C ASP A 10 -8.96 32.05 -14.68
N ALA A 11 -9.52 31.73 -15.86
CA ALA A 11 -10.36 32.61 -16.66
C ALA A 11 -11.68 33.01 -15.96
N ILE A 12 -12.27 32.13 -15.14
CA ILE A 12 -13.49 32.43 -14.38
C ILE A 12 -13.16 33.33 -13.20
N ARG A 13 -12.03 33.07 -12.55
CA ARG A 13 -11.57 33.85 -11.39
C ARG A 13 -11.27 35.29 -11.79
N ASP A 14 -10.52 35.50 -12.86
CA ASP A 14 -10.18 36.83 -13.35
C ASP A 14 -11.44 37.59 -13.79
N PHE A 15 -12.35 36.92 -14.49
CA PHE A 15 -13.60 37.53 -14.95
C PHE A 15 -14.57 37.88 -13.81
N VAL A 16 -14.67 37.06 -12.76
CA VAL A 16 -15.58 37.29 -11.62
C VAL A 16 -15.01 38.32 -10.65
N PHE A 17 -13.70 38.38 -10.45
CA PHE A 17 -13.12 39.25 -9.41
C PHE A 17 -12.57 40.58 -9.95
N ASP A 18 -12.11 40.65 -11.19
CA ASP A 18 -11.63 41.90 -11.81
C ASP A 18 -12.79 42.82 -12.26
N LYS A 19 -13.88 42.24 -12.79
CA LYS A 19 -15.03 43.00 -13.30
C LYS A 19 -16.11 43.33 -12.26
N THR A 20 -16.13 42.65 -11.12
CA THR A 20 -17.17 42.82 -10.08
C THR A 20 -16.71 43.74 -8.94
N ALA A 21 -15.41 44.00 -8.81
CA ALA A 21 -14.86 44.88 -7.78
C ALA A 21 -15.07 46.39 -8.08
N THR A 22 -15.36 46.78 -9.32
CA THR A 22 -15.70 48.15 -9.68
C THR A 22 -17.21 48.32 -9.76
N THR A 23 -17.77 48.95 -8.73
CA THR A 23 -19.13 49.42 -8.55
C THR A 23 -19.81 49.93 -9.85
N GLN A 24 -20.60 49.07 -10.50
CA GLN A 24 -21.80 49.41 -11.31
C GLN A 24 -22.49 48.12 -11.83
N LEU A 25 -23.12 47.39 -10.90
CA LEU A 25 -23.91 46.17 -11.09
C LEU A 25 -25.24 46.37 -11.86
N GLY A 26 -25.29 47.18 -12.92
CA GLY A 26 -26.54 47.51 -13.61
C GLY A 26 -26.60 47.20 -15.11
N GLN A 27 -25.55 47.53 -15.87
CA GLN A 27 -25.69 47.64 -17.34
C GLN A 27 -24.58 46.98 -18.18
N ALA A 28 -23.38 46.73 -17.63
CA ALA A 28 -22.29 46.12 -18.39
C ALA A 28 -22.37 44.57 -18.48
N VAL A 29 -23.25 43.96 -17.68
CA VAL A 29 -23.46 42.51 -17.64
C VAL A 29 -24.31 42.00 -18.82
N PHE A 30 -24.94 42.89 -19.60
CA PHE A 30 -25.79 42.54 -20.74
C PHE A 30 -25.13 42.72 -22.12
N SER A 31 -23.80 42.81 -22.22
CA SER A 31 -23.16 42.75 -23.54
C SER A 31 -23.26 41.33 -24.12
N SER A 32 -23.52 41.21 -25.42
CA SER A 32 -23.66 39.94 -26.13
C SER A 32 -22.44 39.02 -25.95
N ALA A 33 -21.25 39.60 -25.74
CA ALA A 33 -20.02 38.87 -25.44
C ALA A 33 -20.09 38.14 -24.07
N VAL A 34 -20.67 38.77 -23.05
CA VAL A 34 -20.85 38.17 -21.71
C VAL A 34 -21.94 37.09 -21.75
N GLN A 35 -23.02 37.30 -22.49
CA GLN A 35 -24.04 36.26 -22.70
C GLN A 35 -23.47 35.04 -23.44
N ASN A 36 -22.68 35.26 -24.49
CA ASN A 36 -22.03 34.16 -25.23
C ASN A 36 -20.99 33.42 -24.38
N PHE A 37 -20.24 34.13 -23.53
CA PHE A 37 -19.31 33.51 -22.59
C PHE A 37 -20.04 32.66 -21.54
N MET A 38 -21.12 33.17 -20.94
CA MET A 38 -21.93 32.41 -19.97
C MET A 38 -22.64 31.20 -20.59
N LEU A 39 -23.09 31.30 -21.86
CA LEU A 39 -23.62 30.16 -22.62
C LEU A 39 -22.53 29.11 -22.91
N ALA A 40 -21.31 29.55 -23.24
CA ALA A 40 -20.17 28.66 -23.44
C ALA A 40 -19.80 27.90 -22.16
N LEU A 41 -19.86 28.53 -20.98
CA LEU A 41 -19.64 27.86 -19.70
C LEU A 41 -20.69 26.81 -19.38
N ASN A 42 -21.95 27.01 -19.78
CA ASN A 42 -22.99 26.01 -19.62
C ASN A 42 -22.70 24.78 -20.49
N ILE A 43 -22.33 24.98 -21.76
CA ILE A 43 -21.99 23.91 -22.72
C ILE A 43 -20.74 23.14 -22.25
N VAL A 44 -19.69 23.85 -21.84
CA VAL A 44 -18.46 23.23 -21.29
C VAL A 44 -18.78 22.43 -20.02
N GLY A 45 -19.68 22.95 -19.18
CA GLY A 45 -20.19 22.25 -18.00
C GLY A 45 -20.86 20.92 -18.36
N TRP A 46 -21.76 20.90 -19.34
CA TRP A 46 -22.41 19.66 -19.81
C TRP A 46 -21.45 18.65 -20.42
N ILE A 47 -20.44 19.12 -21.17
CA ILE A 47 -19.41 18.23 -21.73
C ILE A 47 -18.59 17.61 -20.61
N TYR A 48 -18.20 18.41 -19.61
CA TYR A 48 -17.42 17.94 -18.46
C TYR A 48 -18.22 16.96 -17.59
N THR A 49 -19.50 17.23 -17.32
CA THR A 49 -20.35 16.31 -16.55
C THR A 49 -20.60 15.01 -17.32
N ALA A 50 -20.81 15.06 -18.63
CA ALA A 50 -20.92 13.86 -19.47
C ALA A 50 -19.64 13.02 -19.43
N TYR A 51 -18.46 13.66 -19.48
CA TYR A 51 -17.18 12.98 -19.32
C TYR A 51 -17.05 12.32 -17.94
N GLN A 52 -17.38 13.03 -16.86
CA GLN A 52 -17.32 12.50 -15.50
C GLN A 52 -18.27 11.31 -15.27
N ILE A 53 -19.50 11.39 -15.78
CA ILE A 53 -20.46 10.28 -15.72
C ILE A 53 -19.91 9.06 -16.49
N THR A 54 -19.35 9.28 -17.68
CA THR A 54 -18.76 8.20 -18.49
C THR A 54 -17.59 7.54 -17.76
N LYS A 55 -16.71 8.34 -17.13
CA LYS A 55 -15.58 7.84 -16.33
C LYS A 55 -16.07 7.00 -15.14
N MET A 56 -17.06 7.49 -14.39
CA MET A 56 -17.62 6.78 -13.25
C MET A 56 -18.23 5.43 -13.65
N LEU A 57 -18.95 5.37 -14.78
CA LEU A 57 -19.51 4.12 -15.30
C LEU A 57 -18.42 3.14 -15.75
N LEU A 58 -17.34 3.64 -16.35
CA LEU A 58 -16.20 2.82 -16.75
C LEU A 58 -15.48 2.24 -15.52
N GLU A 59 -15.24 3.06 -14.50
CA GLU A 59 -14.63 2.63 -13.23
C GLU A 59 -15.50 1.61 -12.52
N MET A 60 -16.83 1.75 -12.53
CA MET A 60 -17.74 0.76 -11.97
C MET A 60 -17.68 -0.59 -12.71
N LEU A 61 -17.54 -0.58 -14.05
CA LEU A 61 -17.41 -1.81 -14.85
C LEU A 61 -16.04 -2.50 -14.68
N LEU A 62 -15.02 -1.72 -14.36
CA LEU A 62 -13.66 -2.17 -14.08
C LEU A 62 -13.36 -2.32 -12.58
N ALA A 63 -14.38 -2.12 -11.73
CA ALA A 63 -14.22 -2.15 -10.29
C ALA A 63 -13.59 -3.48 -9.85
N CYS A 64 -12.72 -3.36 -8.84
CA CYS A 64 -12.12 -4.51 -8.20
C CYS A 64 -13.14 -5.18 -7.28
N ASP A 65 -13.06 -6.50 -7.14
CA ASP A 65 -13.82 -7.21 -6.13
C ASP A 65 -13.27 -6.87 -4.73
N GLN A 66 -14.06 -7.04 -3.67
CA GLN A 66 -13.60 -6.75 -2.31
C GLN A 66 -12.34 -7.54 -1.94
N LYS A 67 -12.25 -8.80 -2.38
CA LYS A 67 -11.07 -9.65 -2.18
C LYS A 67 -9.83 -9.10 -2.86
N GLU A 68 -9.99 -8.50 -4.04
CA GLU A 68 -8.88 -7.85 -4.76
C GLU A 68 -8.48 -6.54 -4.09
N MET A 69 -9.44 -5.81 -3.50
CA MET A 69 -9.17 -4.61 -2.72
C MET A 69 -8.37 -4.95 -1.46
N GLU A 70 -8.79 -5.96 -0.69
CA GLU A 70 -8.04 -6.43 0.49
C GLU A 70 -6.64 -6.91 0.09
N ALA A 71 -6.53 -7.69 -0.99
CA ALA A 71 -5.23 -8.09 -1.53
C ALA A 71 -4.36 -6.89 -1.89
N SER A 72 -4.93 -5.81 -2.43
CA SER A 72 -4.17 -4.58 -2.74
C SER A 72 -3.65 -3.87 -1.49
N ILE A 73 -4.42 -3.88 -0.40
CA ILE A 73 -4.01 -3.30 0.89
C ILE A 73 -2.83 -4.09 1.46
N HIS A 74 -2.97 -5.42 1.55
CA HIS A 74 -1.89 -6.28 2.05
C HIS A 74 -0.65 -6.23 1.15
N LYS A 75 -0.84 -6.11 -0.17
CA LYS A 75 0.27 -5.91 -1.11
C LYS A 75 1.00 -4.58 -0.87
N ASN A 76 0.27 -3.49 -0.62
CA ASN A 76 0.87 -2.20 -0.29
C ASN A 76 1.62 -2.22 1.05
N GLN A 77 1.19 -3.06 1.99
CA GLN A 77 1.89 -3.32 3.26
C GLN A 77 3.11 -4.26 3.11
N GLY A 78 3.38 -4.75 1.89
CA GLY A 78 4.43 -5.74 1.65
C GLY A 78 4.13 -7.11 2.26
N ALA A 79 2.90 -7.40 2.69
CA ALA A 79 2.55 -8.64 3.39
C ALA A 79 2.14 -9.79 2.45
N CYS A 80 2.26 -9.62 1.14
CA CYS A 80 2.00 -10.67 0.15
C CYS A 80 3.22 -11.03 -0.70
N PHE A 81 3.38 -12.30 -1.05
CA PHE A 81 4.33 -12.76 -2.07
C PHE A 81 3.60 -13.39 -3.26
N VAL A 82 4.20 -13.30 -4.45
CA VAL A 82 3.60 -13.75 -5.71
C VAL A 82 3.88 -15.22 -5.93
N ILE A 83 2.85 -15.98 -6.33
CA ILE A 83 2.98 -17.40 -6.65
C ILE A 83 2.84 -17.63 -8.15
N ASP A 84 1.75 -17.12 -8.74
CA ASP A 84 1.45 -17.23 -10.17
C ASP A 84 0.93 -15.90 -10.71
N THR A 85 1.29 -15.59 -11.96
CA THR A 85 1.23 -14.22 -12.49
C THR A 85 0.16 -13.96 -13.54
N ASP A 86 -0.47 -14.97 -14.14
CA ASP A 86 -1.27 -14.72 -15.35
C ASP A 86 -2.62 -15.46 -15.45
N ARG A 87 -3.51 -15.23 -14.47
CA ARG A 87 -4.91 -15.69 -14.57
C ARG A 87 -5.79 -14.62 -15.19
N CYS A 88 -6.46 -14.90 -16.31
CA CYS A 88 -7.49 -13.99 -16.81
C CYS A 88 -8.84 -14.22 -16.11
N VAL A 89 -9.34 -13.22 -15.39
CA VAL A 89 -10.60 -13.31 -14.63
C VAL A 89 -11.80 -12.73 -15.38
N LYS A 90 -11.58 -11.78 -16.30
CA LYS A 90 -12.65 -11.18 -17.09
C LYS A 90 -12.29 -11.11 -18.55
N TYR A 91 -13.13 -11.73 -19.38
CA TYR A 91 -13.04 -11.69 -20.83
C TYR A 91 -14.10 -10.77 -21.39
N LEU A 92 -13.72 -9.87 -22.27
CA LEU A 92 -14.65 -9.08 -23.07
C LEU A 92 -14.81 -9.77 -24.43
N ASN A 93 -16.06 -10.03 -24.79
CA ASN A 93 -16.38 -10.58 -26.09
C ASN A 93 -16.53 -9.44 -27.10
N VAL A 94 -15.54 -9.28 -27.97
CA VAL A 94 -15.53 -8.28 -29.06
C VAL A 94 -15.85 -8.96 -30.38
N GLY A 95 -17.06 -9.51 -30.47
CA GLY A 95 -17.62 -10.15 -31.67
C GLY A 95 -17.02 -11.52 -31.98
N PHE A 96 -15.79 -11.53 -32.50
CA PHE A 96 -15.12 -12.75 -33.02
C PHE A 96 -13.97 -13.23 -32.14
N THR A 97 -13.52 -12.45 -31.16
CA THR A 97 -12.41 -12.82 -30.26
C THR A 97 -12.77 -12.51 -28.81
N LYS A 98 -12.34 -13.39 -27.90
CA LYS A 98 -12.36 -13.11 -26.46
C LYS A 98 -11.04 -12.44 -26.10
N LYS A 99 -11.07 -11.16 -25.73
CA LYS A 99 -9.89 -10.47 -25.19
C LYS A 99 -9.96 -10.43 -23.67
N CYS A 100 -8.86 -10.77 -23.01
CA CYS A 100 -8.73 -10.61 -21.57
C CYS A 100 -8.68 -9.11 -21.23
N ILE A 101 -9.64 -8.64 -20.43
CA ILE A 101 -9.69 -7.25 -19.97
C ILE A 101 -9.25 -7.08 -18.52
N LYS A 102 -9.25 -8.17 -17.74
CA LYS A 102 -8.83 -8.15 -16.34
C LYS A 102 -7.96 -9.38 -16.05
N LYS A 103 -6.69 -9.11 -15.75
CA LYS A 103 -5.73 -10.11 -15.28
C LYS A 103 -5.71 -10.09 -13.75
N ALA A 104 -5.69 -11.26 -13.16
CA ALA A 104 -5.47 -11.47 -11.74
C ALA A 104 -4.15 -12.23 -11.55
N THR A 105 -3.50 -11.91 -10.45
CA THR A 105 -2.25 -12.52 -10.02
C THR A 105 -2.54 -13.24 -8.71
N ASP A 106 -2.18 -14.50 -8.62
CA ASP A 106 -2.37 -15.30 -7.40
C ASP A 106 -1.19 -15.01 -6.45
N MET A 107 -1.53 -14.53 -5.26
CA MET A 107 -0.59 -14.13 -4.22
C MET A 107 -0.98 -14.75 -2.89
N CYS A 108 0.00 -15.20 -2.09
CA CYS A 108 -0.22 -15.50 -0.68
C CYS A 108 -0.07 -14.22 0.12
N CYS A 109 -1.14 -13.81 0.82
CA CYS A 109 -1.14 -12.64 1.71
C CYS A 109 -1.29 -13.06 3.17
N TYR A 110 -0.47 -12.47 4.04
CA TYR A 110 -0.54 -12.66 5.49
C TYR A 110 -0.82 -11.34 6.20
N ASN A 111 -1.07 -11.41 7.52
CA ASN A 111 -1.40 -10.24 8.33
C ASN A 111 -0.23 -9.25 8.51
N SER A 112 1.02 -9.67 8.27
CA SER A 112 2.19 -8.82 8.45
C SER A 112 3.33 -9.20 7.50
N LEU A 113 4.24 -8.25 7.26
CA LEU A 113 5.48 -8.46 6.52
C LEU A 113 6.30 -9.60 7.14
N LEU A 114 6.43 -9.61 8.47
CA LEU A 114 7.12 -10.68 9.21
C LEU A 114 6.53 -12.06 8.90
N SER A 115 5.20 -12.18 8.94
CA SER A 115 4.52 -13.44 8.65
C SER A 115 4.77 -13.89 7.22
N ARG A 116 4.77 -12.96 6.26
CA ARG A 116 5.10 -13.25 4.86
C ARG A 116 6.52 -13.80 4.73
N VAL A 117 7.53 -13.11 5.29
CA VAL A 117 8.94 -13.50 5.18
C VAL A 117 9.18 -14.90 5.76
N ILE A 118 8.62 -15.17 6.95
CA ILE A 118 8.72 -16.48 7.59
C ILE A 118 8.06 -17.55 6.71
N MET A 119 6.83 -17.34 6.25
CA MET A 119 6.11 -18.35 5.45
C MET A 119 6.78 -18.61 4.10
N GLN A 120 7.25 -17.56 3.44
CA GLN A 120 7.95 -17.65 2.17
C GLN A 120 9.22 -18.50 2.27
N GLN A 121 9.93 -18.42 3.39
CA GLN A 121 11.17 -19.18 3.61
C GLN A 121 10.95 -20.52 4.29
N ALA A 122 9.86 -20.68 5.05
CA ALA A 122 9.51 -21.94 5.70
C ALA A 122 8.95 -22.99 4.74
N TYR A 123 8.13 -22.57 3.75
CA TYR A 123 7.56 -23.48 2.76
C TYR A 123 8.59 -24.35 2.01
N PRO A 124 9.70 -23.81 1.48
CA PRO A 124 10.72 -24.64 0.84
C PRO A 124 11.44 -25.58 1.82
N GLN A 125 11.60 -25.21 3.10
CA GLN A 125 12.22 -26.09 4.11
C GLN A 125 11.33 -27.30 4.43
N LEU A 126 10.01 -27.10 4.47
CA LEU A 126 9.03 -28.13 4.80
C LEU A 126 8.49 -28.87 3.56
N GLY A 127 8.94 -28.51 2.36
CA GLY A 127 8.45 -29.09 1.10
C GLY A 127 6.98 -28.78 0.81
N ILE A 128 6.45 -27.69 1.34
CA ILE A 128 5.03 -27.30 1.17
C ILE A 128 4.92 -26.43 -0.08
N ASN A 129 4.08 -26.84 -1.03
CA ASN A 129 3.73 -25.99 -2.16
C ASN A 129 2.62 -24.99 -1.74
N PRO A 130 2.86 -23.67 -1.81
CA PRO A 130 1.86 -22.67 -1.43
C PRO A 130 0.60 -22.69 -2.33
N VAL A 131 0.72 -23.14 -3.58
CA VAL A 131 -0.42 -23.29 -4.51
C VAL A 131 -1.36 -24.42 -4.06
N GLU A 132 -0.78 -25.57 -3.73
CA GLU A 132 -1.55 -26.77 -3.36
C GLU A 132 -2.13 -26.66 -1.95
N SER A 133 -1.39 -26.04 -1.04
CA SER A 133 -1.79 -25.87 0.35
C SER A 133 -2.70 -24.66 0.57
N GLY A 134 -2.86 -23.77 -0.41
CA GLY A 134 -3.71 -22.58 -0.31
C GLY A 134 -3.21 -21.56 0.70
N CYS A 135 -1.89 -21.38 0.80
CA CYS A 135 -1.24 -20.41 1.70
C CYS A 135 -1.56 -20.61 3.20
N VAL A 136 -1.83 -21.84 3.65
CA VAL A 136 -2.13 -22.13 5.06
C VAL A 136 -0.94 -21.88 5.98
N GLY A 137 -1.24 -21.43 7.19
CA GLY A 137 -0.24 -21.28 8.25
C GLY A 137 0.32 -22.63 8.70
N LEU A 138 1.49 -22.59 9.33
CA LEU A 138 2.19 -23.76 9.85
C LEU A 138 1.61 -24.21 11.19
N THR A 139 1.60 -25.51 11.44
CA THR A 139 1.30 -26.07 12.76
C THR A 139 2.48 -25.91 13.71
N ILE A 140 2.24 -25.97 15.03
CA ILE A 140 3.31 -25.89 16.03
C ILE A 140 4.40 -26.94 15.82
N SER A 141 4.02 -28.16 15.41
CA SER A 141 4.98 -29.23 15.12
C SER A 141 5.86 -28.94 13.90
N GLN A 142 5.31 -28.28 12.87
CA GLN A 142 6.06 -27.85 11.69
C GLN A 142 7.03 -26.72 12.02
N VAL A 143 6.59 -25.77 12.85
CA VAL A 143 7.42 -24.64 13.28
C VAL A 143 8.64 -25.12 14.08
N GLN A 144 8.51 -26.18 14.88
CA GLN A 144 9.64 -26.77 15.62
C GLN A 144 10.67 -27.48 14.73
N GLN A 145 10.29 -27.87 13.52
CA GLN A 145 11.18 -28.53 12.56
C GLN A 145 11.92 -27.52 11.67
N LEU A 146 11.56 -26.23 11.75
CA LEU A 146 12.20 -25.19 10.95
C LEU A 146 13.61 -24.91 11.45
N ASP A 147 14.49 -24.72 10.48
CA ASP A 147 15.85 -24.25 10.69
C ASP A 147 15.84 -22.71 10.62
N TRP A 148 15.79 -22.09 11.80
CA TRP A 148 15.72 -20.62 11.96
C TRP A 148 17.01 -19.92 11.51
N ASP A 149 18.14 -20.61 11.49
CA ASP A 149 19.43 -20.05 11.05
C ASP A 149 19.43 -19.78 9.53
N LYS A 150 18.57 -20.48 8.79
CA LYS A 150 18.37 -20.28 7.34
C LYS A 150 17.29 -19.27 7.00
N ILE A 151 16.54 -18.78 7.98
CA ILE A 151 15.48 -17.79 7.77
C ILE A 151 16.09 -16.40 7.86
N ASP A 152 16.19 -15.73 6.73
CA ASP A 152 16.68 -14.36 6.62
C ASP A 152 15.56 -13.36 6.99
N MET A 153 15.73 -12.63 8.08
CA MET A 153 14.79 -11.60 8.55
C MET A 153 15.19 -10.17 8.15
N THR A 154 16.22 -10.00 7.32
CA THR A 154 16.77 -8.70 6.95
C THR A 154 15.71 -7.79 6.34
N GLU A 155 14.86 -8.30 5.45
CA GLU A 155 13.79 -7.52 4.83
C GLU A 155 12.81 -6.91 5.85
N TYR A 156 12.48 -7.66 6.91
CA TYR A 156 11.63 -7.17 7.98
C TYR A 156 12.36 -6.09 8.80
N ILE A 157 13.61 -6.33 9.17
CA ILE A 157 14.42 -5.40 9.96
C ILE A 157 14.61 -4.08 9.22
N GLU A 158 14.98 -4.13 7.94
CA GLU A 158 15.11 -2.94 7.09
C GLU A 158 13.82 -2.14 7.01
N SER A 159 12.68 -2.81 6.86
CA SER A 159 11.38 -2.14 6.84
C SER A 159 11.03 -1.48 8.19
N ALA A 160 11.41 -2.09 9.31
CA ALA A 160 11.14 -1.59 10.65
C ALA A 160 11.98 -0.33 10.96
N VAL A 161 13.24 -0.31 10.48
CA VAL A 161 14.11 0.86 10.54
C VAL A 161 13.54 2.02 9.71
N VAL A 162 13.10 1.75 8.47
CA VAL A 162 12.50 2.79 7.60
C VAL A 162 11.18 3.32 8.17
N ALA A 163 10.40 2.49 8.85
CA ALA A 163 9.16 2.90 9.50
C ALA A 163 9.39 3.81 10.73
N GLY A 164 10.63 3.97 11.18
CA GLY A 164 10.96 4.73 12.40
C GLY A 164 10.52 4.03 13.69
N GLU A 165 10.11 2.75 13.62
CA GLU A 165 9.83 1.93 14.80
C GLU A 165 11.12 1.53 15.54
N VAL A 166 12.26 1.72 14.88
CA VAL A 166 13.60 1.39 15.35
C VAL A 166 14.43 2.67 15.23
N PRO A 167 14.54 3.52 16.28
CA PRO A 167 15.49 4.62 16.37
C PRO A 167 16.86 4.36 15.72
N ASP A 168 17.40 5.36 15.02
CA ASP A 168 18.69 5.34 14.33
C ASP A 168 19.88 4.89 15.21
N GLU A 169 19.70 4.84 16.54
CA GLU A 169 20.62 4.32 17.55
C GLU A 169 20.84 2.79 17.51
N TYR A 170 20.08 2.08 16.69
CA TYR A 170 19.99 0.61 16.68
C TYR A 170 20.85 -0.11 15.64
N ALA A 171 21.62 0.62 14.83
CA ALA A 171 22.68 0.04 14.00
C ALA A 171 23.79 -0.63 14.85
N ALA A 172 23.80 -0.41 16.17
CA ALA A 172 24.74 -0.97 17.13
C ALA A 172 24.04 -1.80 18.23
N PHE A 173 23.07 -2.65 17.87
CA PHE A 173 22.52 -3.63 18.81
C PHE A 173 23.58 -4.69 19.20
N THR A 174 24.35 -4.42 20.25
CA THR A 174 24.98 -5.47 21.06
C THR A 174 24.00 -5.95 22.13
N GLU A 175 24.10 -7.20 22.58
CA GLU A 175 23.24 -7.80 23.62
C GLU A 175 23.10 -6.89 24.87
N SER A 176 24.17 -6.15 25.19
CA SER A 176 24.22 -5.14 26.25
C SER A 176 23.32 -3.91 26.03
N SER A 177 23.09 -3.49 24.79
CA SER A 177 22.26 -2.33 24.46
C SER A 177 20.76 -2.65 24.58
N VAL A 178 20.36 -3.87 24.21
CA VAL A 178 18.99 -4.38 24.36
C VAL A 178 18.64 -4.54 25.85
N ALA A 179 19.56 -5.07 26.65
CA ALA A 179 19.38 -5.21 28.10
C ALA A 179 19.18 -3.86 28.81
N ASN A 180 19.86 -2.80 28.35
CA ASN A 180 19.76 -1.46 28.94
C ASN A 180 18.52 -0.66 28.52
N MET A 181 17.91 -1.00 27.38
CA MET A 181 16.73 -0.31 26.82
C MET A 181 15.40 -1.04 27.11
N GLY A 182 15.44 -2.22 27.73
CA GLY A 182 14.23 -2.93 28.15
C GLY A 182 13.41 -2.15 29.20
N PRO A 183 12.09 -2.39 29.28
CA PRO A 183 11.20 -1.73 30.26
C PRO A 183 11.55 -2.09 31.72
N TYR A 184 12.40 -3.08 31.93
CA TYR A 184 12.97 -3.45 33.22
C TYR A 184 14.44 -3.03 33.25
N LYS A 185 14.71 -1.81 33.71
CA LYS A 185 16.07 -1.39 34.07
C LYS A 185 16.50 -2.14 35.32
N ASN A 186 17.20 -3.26 35.17
CA ASN A 186 17.87 -3.91 36.28
C ASN A 186 19.30 -3.34 36.38
N ASN A 187 19.61 -2.67 37.49
CA ASN A 187 21.00 -2.34 37.84
C ASN A 187 21.83 -3.59 38.19
N GLU A 188 21.21 -4.76 38.10
CA GLU A 188 21.74 -6.11 38.34
C GLU A 188 21.46 -7.01 37.13
N ALA A 189 21.63 -6.51 35.90
CA ALA A 189 21.76 -7.39 34.74
C ALA A 189 22.97 -8.30 34.96
N GLN A 190 22.76 -9.46 35.60
CA GLN A 190 23.73 -10.53 35.57
C GLN A 190 23.80 -10.98 34.11
N LEU A 191 24.92 -10.67 33.45
CA LEU A 191 25.26 -11.31 32.20
C LEU A 191 25.11 -12.82 32.37
N SER A 192 24.72 -13.49 31.29
CA SER A 192 24.56 -14.93 31.27
C SER A 192 25.84 -15.59 31.82
N SER A 193 25.68 -16.55 32.73
CA SER A 193 26.82 -17.22 33.36
C SER A 193 27.78 -17.78 32.30
N GLU A 194 29.08 -17.92 32.58
CA GLU A 194 30.04 -18.48 31.60
C GLU A 194 29.56 -19.81 30.99
N ARG A 195 28.83 -20.62 31.75
CA ARG A 195 28.20 -21.87 31.25
C ARG A 195 27.16 -21.64 30.17
N THR A 196 26.42 -20.53 30.24
CA THR A 196 25.43 -20.14 29.24
C THR A 196 26.11 -19.68 27.95
N LEU A 197 27.20 -18.92 28.06
CA LEU A 197 28.01 -18.51 26.90
C LEU A 197 28.67 -19.71 26.19
N GLU A 198 29.18 -20.69 26.95
CA GLU A 198 29.65 -21.96 26.40
C GLU A 198 28.53 -22.76 25.71
N SER A 199 27.32 -22.76 26.28
CA SER A 199 26.16 -23.45 25.67
C SER A 199 25.64 -22.76 24.40
N MET A 200 25.93 -21.48 24.22
CA MET A 200 25.61 -20.70 23.02
C MET A 200 26.76 -20.73 21.99
N GLY A 201 27.86 -21.44 22.27
CA GLY A 201 28.99 -21.59 21.35
C GLY A 201 29.81 -20.32 21.12
N VAL A 202 29.62 -19.28 21.96
CA VAL A 202 30.38 -18.03 21.87
C VAL A 202 31.69 -18.23 22.63
N VAL A 203 32.74 -18.62 21.91
CA VAL A 203 34.10 -18.72 22.46
C VAL A 203 34.65 -17.30 22.65
N SER A 204 34.81 -16.89 23.90
CA SER A 204 35.50 -15.65 24.27
C SER A 204 36.96 -15.70 23.81
N ILE A 205 37.35 -14.72 22.98
CA ILE A 205 38.76 -14.34 22.72
C ILE A 205 39.04 -13.07 23.52
#